data_AF-A0A068UBA6-F1
#
_entry.id   AF-A0A068UBA6-F1
#
_cell.length_a   1.000
_cell.length_b   1.000
_cell.length_c   1.000
_cell.angle_alpha   90.00
_cell.angle_beta   90.00
_cell.angle_gamma   90.00
#
_symmetry.space_group_name_H-M   'P 1'
#
loop_
_entity.id
_entity.type
_entity.pdbx_description
1 polymer ?
#
loop_
_entity_poly.entity_id
_entity_poly.type
_entity_poly.pdbx_seq_one_letter_code
_entity_poly.pdbx_strand_id
1 'polypeptide(L)'
;MAEIARATGSQGLVDGQFREFIISQSDEEGAVDASSIEYVSRKKEGELHACAAACGAILGGGSEAEIEKLRSYGLYAGTIQGMLHGIGRNQKGVREMVENLRALALKEVESFKKREIEAISSLVQPELSFV
;
A
#
# COMPACT_ATOMS: atom_id res chain seq x y z
N MET A 1 3.55 -20.15 -4.31
CA MET A 1 3.04 -20.08 -2.92
C MET A 1 3.90 -19.22 -1.99
N ALA A 2 5.22 -19.10 -2.21
CA ALA A 2 6.09 -18.30 -1.34
C ALA A 2 5.65 -16.83 -1.18
N GLU A 3 5.19 -16.17 -2.25
CA GLU A 3 4.70 -14.77 -2.19
C GLU A 3 3.51 -14.59 -1.25
N ILE A 4 2.47 -15.40 -1.44
CA ILE A 4 1.24 -15.33 -0.63
C ILE A 4 1.57 -15.64 0.83
N ALA A 5 2.32 -16.70 1.09
CA ALA A 5 2.67 -17.09 2.46
C ALA A 5 3.50 -16.02 3.18
N ARG A 6 4.41 -15.35 2.48
CA ARG A 6 5.19 -14.22 3.04
C ARG A 6 4.29 -13.03 3.34
N ALA A 7 3.41 -12.66 2.40
CA ALA A 7 2.52 -11.52 2.54
C ALA A 7 1.46 -11.71 3.62
N THR A 8 0.94 -12.94 3.79
CA THR A 8 -0.05 -13.24 4.84
C THR A 8 0.56 -13.64 6.18
N GLY A 9 1.86 -13.93 6.22
CA GLY A 9 2.55 -14.40 7.42
C GLY A 9 3.03 -13.29 8.36
N SER A 10 3.94 -13.66 9.26
CA SER A 10 4.51 -12.79 10.29
C SER A 10 5.40 -11.66 9.77
N GLN A 11 5.68 -11.62 8.46
CA GLN A 11 6.45 -10.54 7.84
C GLN A 11 5.55 -9.54 7.07
N GLY A 12 4.25 -9.81 6.98
CA GLY A 12 3.27 -8.94 6.33
C GLY A 12 2.03 -8.78 7.19
N LEU A 13 0.90 -9.34 6.74
CA LEU A 13 -0.43 -9.13 7.29
C LEU A 13 -0.50 -9.32 8.80
N VAL A 14 0.07 -10.42 9.32
CA VAL A 14 -0.01 -10.73 10.75
C VAL A 14 0.75 -9.71 11.60
N ASP A 15 1.89 -9.20 11.13
CA ASP A 15 2.63 -8.15 11.84
C ASP A 15 1.86 -6.81 11.81
N GLY A 16 1.24 -6.47 10.68
CA GLY A 16 0.37 -5.30 10.56
C GLY A 16 -0.81 -5.35 11.56
N GLN A 17 -1.51 -6.48 11.61
CA GLN A 17 -2.62 -6.70 12.56
C GLN A 17 -2.16 -6.69 14.02
N PHE A 18 -1.02 -7.30 14.32
CA PHE A 18 -0.48 -7.31 15.67
C PHE A 18 -0.17 -5.90 16.16
N ARG A 19 0.46 -5.07 15.31
CA ARG A 19 0.77 -3.67 15.66
C ARG A 19 -0.47 -2.80 15.75
N GLU A 20 -1.43 -2.98 14.84
CA GLU A 20 -2.74 -2.32 14.92
C GLU A 20 -3.41 -2.60 16.26
N PHE A 21 -3.39 -3.86 16.71
CA PHE A 21 -3.91 -4.24 18.02
C PHE A 21 -3.18 -3.54 19.17
N ILE A 22 -1.85 -3.54 19.17
CA ILE A 22 -1.04 -2.88 20.22
C ILE A 22 -1.36 -1.38 20.28
N ILE A 23 -1.42 -0.71 19.12
CA ILE A 23 -1.75 0.71 19.00
C ILE A 23 -3.17 0.98 19.52
N SER A 24 -4.14 0.10 19.23
CA SER A 24 -5.53 0.25 19.68
C SER A 24 -5.72 0.12 21.20
N GLN A 25 -4.76 -0.49 21.89
CA GLN A 25 -4.78 -0.72 23.34
C GLN A 25 -4.02 0.35 24.12
N SER A 26 -3.37 1.29 23.43
CA SER A 26 -2.62 2.38 24.06
C SER A 26 -3.55 3.55 24.38
N ASP A 27 -3.69 3.88 25.67
CA ASP A 27 -4.43 5.06 26.14
C ASP A 27 -3.60 6.37 26.09
N GLU A 28 -2.37 6.30 25.59
CA GLU A 28 -1.48 7.46 25.49
C GLU A 28 -1.92 8.41 24.36
N GLU A 29 -2.29 9.63 24.72
CA GLU A 29 -2.53 10.71 23.75
C GLU A 29 -1.31 10.93 22.86
N GLY A 30 -1.49 10.75 21.56
CA GLY A 30 -0.41 10.91 20.57
C GLY A 30 0.43 9.65 20.31
N ALA A 31 0.11 8.51 20.92
CA ALA A 31 0.79 7.23 20.63
C ALA A 31 0.58 6.74 19.18
N VAL A 32 -0.46 7.25 18.51
CA VAL A 32 -0.72 6.97 17.09
C VAL A 32 -0.27 8.17 16.28
N ASP A 33 0.85 8.08 15.57
CA ASP A 33 1.27 9.12 14.62
C ASP A 33 1.13 8.63 13.17
N ALA A 34 1.35 9.53 12.20
CA ALA A 34 1.27 9.18 10.79
C ALA A 34 2.26 8.06 10.40
N SER A 35 3.42 7.99 11.06
CA SER A 35 4.43 6.96 10.79
C SER A 35 3.98 5.56 11.23
N SER A 36 3.33 5.48 12.38
CA SER A 36 2.76 4.23 12.91
C SER A 36 1.59 3.75 12.02
N ILE A 37 0.76 4.68 11.56
CA ILE A 37 -0.35 4.38 10.63
C ILE A 37 0.18 3.89 9.29
N GLU A 38 1.22 4.52 8.73
CA GLU A 38 1.88 4.05 7.51
C GLU A 38 2.47 2.67 7.69
N TYR A 39 3.14 2.41 8.81
CA TYR A 39 3.72 1.10 9.07
C TYR A 39 2.65 0.01 9.05
N VAL A 40 1.55 0.21 9.81
CA VAL A 40 0.43 -0.73 9.87
C VAL A 40 -0.15 -0.93 8.48
N SER A 41 -0.45 0.17 7.77
CA SER A 41 -1.04 0.14 6.44
C SER A 41 -0.14 -0.57 5.41
N ARG A 42 1.17 -0.34 5.49
CA ARG A 42 2.16 -0.97 4.63
C ARG A 42 2.24 -2.46 4.88
N LYS A 43 2.22 -2.90 6.14
CA LYS A 43 2.29 -4.33 6.48
C LYS A 43 1.00 -5.08 6.24
N LYS A 44 -0.14 -4.46 6.54
CA LYS A 44 -1.46 -5.08 6.44
C LYS A 44 -1.97 -5.06 5.00
N GLU A 45 -2.17 -3.89 4.42
CA GLU A 45 -2.67 -3.73 3.04
C GLU A 45 -1.55 -3.73 2.00
N GLY A 46 -0.45 -3.04 2.26
CA GLY A 46 0.65 -2.87 1.31
C GLY A 46 1.27 -4.19 0.85
N GLU A 47 1.67 -5.06 1.77
CA GLU A 47 2.29 -6.36 1.43
C GLU A 47 1.33 -7.28 0.65
N LEU A 48 0.02 -7.21 0.94
CA LEU A 48 -1.00 -7.95 0.18
C LEU A 48 -1.12 -7.44 -1.26
N HIS A 49 -1.18 -6.12 -1.44
CA HIS A 49 -1.26 -5.52 -2.77
C HIS A 49 0.04 -5.71 -3.56
N ALA A 50 1.20 -5.63 -2.91
CA ALA A 50 2.49 -5.94 -3.51
C ALA A 50 2.54 -7.40 -4.00
N CYS A 51 2.07 -8.35 -3.18
CA CYS A 51 1.94 -9.75 -3.57
C CYS A 51 1.00 -9.92 -4.76
N ALA A 52 -0.19 -9.30 -4.72
CA ALA A 52 -1.18 -9.40 -5.79
C ALA A 52 -0.64 -8.83 -7.13
N ALA A 53 -0.03 -7.65 -7.10
CA ALA A 53 0.55 -7.02 -8.27
C ALA A 53 1.71 -7.83 -8.86
N ALA A 54 2.61 -8.34 -8.01
CA ALA A 54 3.69 -9.23 -8.44
C ALA A 54 3.14 -10.54 -9.05
N CYS A 55 2.14 -11.17 -8.42
CA CYS A 55 1.51 -12.37 -8.97
C CYS A 55 0.83 -12.08 -10.32
N GLY A 56 0.16 -10.94 -10.46
CA GLY A 56 -0.44 -10.52 -11.73
C GLY A 56 0.61 -10.34 -12.83
N ALA A 57 1.74 -9.71 -12.51
CA ALA A 57 2.87 -9.55 -13.43
C ALA A 57 3.47 -10.90 -13.86
N ILE A 58 3.68 -11.82 -12.90
CA ILE A 58 4.20 -13.17 -13.15
C ILE A 58 3.25 -13.94 -14.08
N LEU A 59 1.95 -13.96 -13.76
CA LEU A 59 0.95 -14.67 -14.55
C LEU A 59 0.73 -14.04 -15.93
N GLY A 60 0.95 -12.73 -16.06
CA GLY A 60 0.92 -12.00 -17.33
C GLY A 60 2.17 -12.16 -18.19
N GLY A 61 3.20 -12.89 -17.71
CA GLY A 61 4.46 -13.09 -18.43
C GLY A 61 5.37 -11.86 -18.45
N GLY A 62 5.26 -10.99 -17.45
CA GLY A 62 6.15 -9.83 -17.27
C GLY A 62 7.59 -10.24 -16.97
N SER A 63 8.53 -9.38 -17.34
CA SER A 63 9.94 -9.53 -16.98
C SER A 63 10.17 -9.31 -15.47
N GLU A 64 11.29 -9.79 -14.93
CA GLU A 64 11.69 -9.56 -13.53
C GLU A 64 11.64 -8.07 -13.14
N ALA A 65 12.05 -7.19 -14.05
CA ALA A 65 12.01 -5.74 -13.84
C ALA A 65 10.58 -5.20 -13.75
N GLU A 66 9.67 -5.71 -14.58
CA GLU A 66 8.25 -5.33 -14.53
C GLU A 66 7.55 -5.90 -13.30
N ILE A 67 7.90 -7.12 -12.89
CA ILE A 67 7.41 -7.76 -11.67
C ILE A 67 7.78 -6.89 -10.45
N GLU A 68 9.03 -6.46 -10.34
CA GLU A 68 9.47 -5.67 -9.19
C GLU A 68 8.89 -4.24 -9.17
N LYS A 69 8.73 -3.62 -10.34
CA LYS A 69 8.02 -2.34 -10.45
C LYS A 69 6.56 -2.46 -10.04
N LEU A 70 5.85 -3.48 -10.52
CA LEU A 70 4.45 -3.71 -10.17
C LEU A 70 4.30 -4.10 -8.69
N ARG A 71 5.25 -4.86 -8.14
CA ARG A 71 5.31 -5.13 -6.70
C ARG A 71 5.42 -3.83 -5.89
N SER A 72 6.36 -2.96 -6.27
CA SER A 72 6.60 -1.68 -5.59
C SER A 72 5.38 -0.76 -5.72
N TYR A 73 4.81 -0.66 -6.92
CA TYR A 73 3.53 0.02 -7.15
C TYR A 73 2.43 -0.52 -6.23
N GLY A 74 2.25 -1.85 -6.18
CA GLY A 74 1.25 -2.50 -5.34
C GLY A 74 1.47 -2.19 -3.86
N LEU A 75 2.73 -2.19 -3.39
CA LEU A 75 3.07 -1.82 -2.01
C LEU A 75 2.58 -0.40 -1.68
N TYR A 76 2.92 0.58 -2.53
CA TYR A 76 2.49 1.96 -2.31
C TYR A 76 0.97 2.12 -2.42
N ALA A 77 0.35 1.51 -3.43
CA ALA A 77 -1.09 1.57 -3.62
C ALA A 77 -1.86 0.96 -2.43
N GLY A 78 -1.45 -0.23 -1.97
CA GLY A 78 -2.05 -0.86 -0.79
C GLY A 78 -1.83 -0.04 0.48
N THR A 79 -0.64 0.54 0.66
CA THR A 79 -0.36 1.42 1.80
C THR A 79 -1.28 2.64 1.80
N ILE A 80 -1.48 3.28 0.64
CA ILE A 80 -2.41 4.41 0.48
C ILE A 80 -3.83 3.99 0.87
N GLN A 81 -4.30 2.83 0.38
CA GLN A 81 -5.62 2.32 0.70
C GLN A 81 -5.79 2.07 2.21
N GLY A 82 -4.79 1.48 2.86
CA GLY A 82 -4.78 1.30 4.31
C GLY A 82 -4.79 2.63 5.08
N MET A 83 -4.03 3.63 4.64
CA MET A 83 -4.00 4.95 5.29
C MET A 83 -5.30 5.75 5.12
N LEU A 84 -6.00 5.61 3.99
CA LEU A 84 -7.25 6.31 3.72
C LEU A 84 -8.47 5.66 4.40
N HIS A 85 -8.44 4.33 4.58
CA HIS A 85 -9.60 3.57 5.05
C HIS A 85 -9.41 2.92 6.43
N GLY A 86 -8.19 2.84 6.93
CA GLY A 86 -7.82 2.20 8.18
C GLY A 86 -7.89 3.11 9.41
N ILE A 87 -7.34 2.61 10.52
CA ILE A 87 -7.28 3.35 11.78
C ILE A 87 -6.44 4.62 11.64
N GLY A 88 -6.83 5.67 12.35
CA GLY A 88 -6.06 6.91 12.34
C GLY A 88 -6.08 7.69 11.01
N ARG A 89 -6.94 7.37 10.03
CA ARG A 89 -7.05 8.13 8.75
C ARG A 89 -7.22 9.65 8.88
N ASN A 90 -7.70 10.13 10.03
CA ASN A 90 -7.88 11.54 10.35
C ASN A 90 -6.70 12.16 11.12
N GLN A 91 -5.63 11.40 11.39
CA GLN A 91 -4.42 11.89 12.05
C GLN A 91 -3.73 12.95 11.20
N LYS A 92 -3.05 13.86 11.89
CA LYS A 92 -2.25 14.90 11.25
C LYS A 92 -1.09 14.24 10.50
N GLY A 93 -0.81 14.71 9.29
CA GLY A 93 0.30 14.20 8.45
C GLY A 93 -0.05 12.99 7.58
N VAL A 94 -1.16 12.29 7.84
CA VAL A 94 -1.59 11.14 7.00
C VAL A 94 -1.79 11.56 5.54
N ARG A 95 -2.45 12.70 5.29
CA ARG A 95 -2.66 13.19 3.92
C ARG A 95 -1.36 13.51 3.20
N GLU A 96 -0.43 14.19 3.87
CA GLU A 96 0.89 14.52 3.29
C GLU A 96 1.66 13.25 2.93
N MET A 97 1.64 12.25 3.80
CA MET A 97 2.28 10.97 3.55
C MET A 97 1.62 10.20 2.40
N VAL A 98 0.29 10.23 2.29
CA VAL A 98 -0.43 9.68 1.13
C VAL A 98 0.00 10.34 -0.18
N GLU A 99 0.13 11.68 -0.23
CA GLU A 99 0.61 12.35 -1.45
C GLU A 99 2.05 11.96 -1.81
N ASN A 100 2.93 11.82 -0.81
CA ASN A 100 4.30 11.34 -1.04
C ASN A 100 4.32 9.91 -1.60
N LEU A 101 3.51 9.01 -1.04
CA LEU A 101 3.37 7.64 -1.51
C LEU A 101 2.77 7.58 -2.92
N ARG A 102 1.83 8.47 -3.26
CA ARG A 102 1.26 8.58 -4.61
C ARG A 102 2.33 8.91 -5.64
N ALA A 103 3.19 9.88 -5.34
CA ALA A 103 4.29 10.24 -6.23
C ALA A 103 5.23 9.06 -6.48
N LEU A 104 5.54 8.28 -5.43
CA LEU A 104 6.34 7.06 -5.55
C LEU A 104 5.63 5.98 -6.38
N ALA A 105 4.34 5.74 -6.13
CA ALA A 105 3.56 4.76 -6.88
C ALA A 105 3.55 5.08 -8.39
N LEU A 106 3.25 6.32 -8.76
CA LEU A 106 3.18 6.73 -10.17
C LEU A 106 4.53 6.62 -10.88
N LYS A 107 5.63 6.85 -10.16
CA LYS A 107 6.98 6.68 -10.71
C LYS A 107 7.28 5.23 -11.08
N GLU A 108 6.83 4.25 -10.30
CA GLU A 108 7.07 2.82 -10.60
C GLU A 108 6.40 2.37 -11.91
N VAL A 109 5.26 2.97 -12.25
CA VAL A 109 4.47 2.60 -13.44
C VAL A 109 4.72 3.48 -14.67
N GLU A 110 5.55 4.52 -14.57
CA GLU A 110 5.76 5.49 -15.67
C GLU A 110 6.31 4.86 -16.96
N SER A 111 7.04 3.74 -16.83
CA SER A 111 7.67 3.06 -17.97
C SER A 111 6.78 2.07 -18.72
N PHE A 112 5.56 1.81 -18.23
CA PHE A 112 4.63 0.86 -18.86
C PHE A 112 3.88 1.48 -20.06
N LYS A 113 3.08 0.70 -20.80
CA LYS A 113 2.33 1.25 -21.94
C LYS A 113 1.17 2.11 -21.46
N LYS A 114 0.90 3.19 -22.20
CA LYS A 114 -0.07 4.24 -21.82
C LYS A 114 -1.47 3.72 -21.47
N ARG A 115 -2.04 2.77 -22.22
CA ARG A 115 -3.39 2.22 -21.94
C ARG A 115 -3.48 1.42 -20.65
N GLU A 116 -2.42 0.72 -20.26
CA GLU A 116 -2.38 -0.08 -19.03
C GLU A 116 -2.14 0.83 -17.81
N ILE A 117 -1.32 1.88 -17.98
CA ILE A 117 -1.03 2.89 -16.95
C ILE A 117 -2.29 3.65 -16.53
N GLU A 118 -3.14 4.08 -17.46
CA GLU A 118 -4.32 4.90 -17.14
C GLU A 118 -5.27 4.19 -16.17
N ALA A 119 -5.53 2.90 -16.38
CA ALA A 119 -6.39 2.11 -15.50
C ALA A 119 -5.78 1.96 -14.10
N ILE A 120 -4.51 1.58 -14.02
CA ILE A 120 -3.86 1.28 -12.75
C ILE A 120 -3.57 2.56 -11.97
N SER A 121 -3.12 3.64 -12.62
CA SER A 121 -2.84 4.93 -11.96
C SER A 121 -4.06 5.52 -11.25
N SER A 122 -5.28 5.21 -11.73
CA SER A 122 -6.51 5.67 -11.07
C SER A 122 -6.67 5.13 -9.64
N LEU A 123 -6.08 3.97 -9.32
CA LEU A 123 -6.20 3.31 -8.00
C LEU A 123 -5.51 4.08 -6.87
N VAL A 124 -4.55 4.93 -7.21
CA VAL A 124 -3.83 5.77 -6.22
C VAL A 124 -4.27 7.22 -6.27
N GLN A 125 -5.03 7.62 -7.30
CA GLN A 125 -5.55 8.97 -7.39
C GLN A 125 -6.69 9.16 -6.38
N PRO A 126 -6.91 10.40 -5.90
CA PRO A 126 -8.07 10.68 -5.08
C PRO A 126 -9.32 10.39 -5.91
N GLU A 127 -10.31 9.73 -5.30
CA GLU A 127 -11.66 9.69 -5.84
C GLU A 127 -12.08 11.14 -6.09
N LEU A 128 -12.33 11.48 -7.36
CA LEU A 128 -13.02 12.72 -7.70
C LEU A 128 -14.35 12.67 -6.97
N SER A 129 -14.42 13.34 -5.81
CA SER A 129 -15.68 13.65 -5.16
C SER A 129 -16.47 14.47 -6.17
N PHE A 130 -17.46 13.85 -6.81
CA PHE A 130 -18.52 14.60 -7.47
C PHE A 130 -19.19 15.44 -6.38
N VAL A 131 -18.83 16.73 -6.35
CA VAL A 131 -19.57 17.78 -5.66
C VAL A 131 -20.70 18.22 -6.58
#